data_AF-A0A453BBL5-F1
#
_entry.id   AF-A0A453BBL5-F1
#
_cell.length_a   1.000
_cell.length_b   1.000
_cell.length_c   1.000
_cell.angle_alpha   90.00
_cell.angle_beta   90.00
_cell.angle_gamma   90.00
#
_symmetry.space_group_name_H-M   'P 1'
#
loop_
_entity.id
_entity.type
_entity.pdbx_description
1 polymer ?
#
loop_
_entity_poly.entity_id
_entity_poly.type
_entity_poly.pdbx_seq_one_letter_code
_entity_poly.pdbx_strand_id
1 'polypeptide(L)'
;FSFLVNLTTATSPTSPPPSAPATASLSKRCREPAFAVTGNATSSRGGGGLREKARAVARLAGSGSRHTHADAQYSGGPVPGVAFDPFDIEADPPPLALTHEQIKLCKDALAHFERRSKQLDALSDEFQRLQGMRTMHPEMMKMSTVARDAANREKNRYIDVLPFDDTRVRLKSSATSQISGNDYINASFVKATEDNSVARFISTQGPLVRTFEDFWEMVCENQCPVIVMLTQFDSVKCDEYLPLQNGQGTYGKYNVKIRKDTRDKHQFCLRAVEVQCNEARFILYSI
;
A
#
# COMPACT_ATOMS: atom_id res chain seq x y z
N PHE A 1 0.27 -3.52 9.80
CA PHE A 1 0.68 -2.55 8.76
C PHE A 1 -0.58 -2.10 8.04
N SER A 2 -0.73 -0.80 7.83
CA SER A 2 -1.84 -0.21 7.10
C SER A 2 -1.28 0.52 5.90
N PHE A 3 -1.81 0.28 4.71
CA PHE A 3 -1.43 0.99 3.50
C PHE A 3 -2.55 1.97 3.15
N LEU A 4 -2.22 3.23 3.01
CA LEU A 4 -3.12 4.23 2.46
C LEU A 4 -2.82 4.38 0.97
N VAL A 5 -3.86 4.34 0.15
CA VAL A 5 -3.72 4.55 -1.30
C VAL A 5 -4.11 5.98 -1.58
N ASN A 6 -3.18 6.75 -2.15
CA ASN A 6 -3.49 8.09 -2.64
C ASN A 6 -3.67 8.02 -4.17
N LEU A 7 -4.92 8.11 -4.64
CA LEU A 7 -5.25 8.13 -6.06
C LEU A 7 -5.27 9.57 -6.61
N THR A 8 -4.32 10.43 -6.27
CA THR A 8 -4.18 11.70 -7.00
C THR A 8 -3.45 11.48 -8.33
N THR A 9 -4.27 11.44 -9.38
CA THR A 9 -4.05 11.77 -10.80
C THR A 9 -3.19 10.83 -11.67
N ALA A 10 -3.86 9.93 -12.38
CA ALA A 10 -3.49 9.61 -13.76
C ALA A 10 -3.99 10.75 -14.65
N THR A 11 -3.19 11.79 -14.86
CA THR A 11 -3.41 12.73 -15.97
C THR A 11 -3.05 12.02 -17.27
N SER A 12 -4.02 11.90 -18.17
CA SER A 12 -3.84 11.43 -19.55
C SER A 12 -2.65 12.09 -20.24
N PRO A 13 -1.89 11.38 -21.10
CA PRO A 13 -0.73 11.95 -21.78
C PRO A 13 -1.19 12.95 -22.85
N THR A 14 -1.11 14.24 -22.54
CA THR A 14 -1.13 15.29 -23.57
C THR A 14 0.23 15.32 -24.27
N SER A 15 0.18 15.25 -25.60
CA SER A 15 1.31 15.23 -26.53
C SER A 15 2.34 16.34 -26.28
N PRO A 16 3.65 16.09 -26.49
CA PRO A 16 4.67 17.12 -26.33
C PRO A 16 4.59 18.17 -27.44
N PRO A 17 4.84 19.46 -27.15
CA PRO A 17 4.97 20.49 -28.19
C PRO A 17 6.29 20.31 -28.97
N PRO A 18 6.38 20.86 -30.20
CA PRO A 18 7.51 20.63 -31.10
C PRO A 18 8.79 21.31 -30.61
N SER A 19 9.92 20.66 -30.93
CA SER A 19 11.28 21.02 -30.56
C SER A 19 11.90 22.12 -31.43
N ALA A 20 12.76 22.96 -30.82
CA ALA A 20 13.80 23.76 -31.50
C ALA A 20 14.87 24.20 -30.47
N PRO A 21 16.07 24.63 -30.89
CA PRO A 21 17.20 23.80 -31.28
C PRO A 21 18.36 23.82 -30.25
N ALA A 22 19.32 22.94 -30.47
CA ALA A 22 20.43 22.62 -29.58
C ALA A 22 21.45 23.76 -29.35
N THR A 23 21.94 23.86 -28.10
CA THR A 23 23.24 24.45 -27.79
C THR A 23 23.99 23.55 -26.82
N ALA A 24 25.21 23.17 -27.21
CA ALA A 24 26.09 22.24 -26.53
C ALA A 24 26.70 22.82 -25.24
N SER A 25 26.84 21.98 -24.20
CA SER A 25 27.95 22.09 -23.26
C SER A 25 28.30 20.72 -22.66
N LEU A 26 29.60 20.47 -22.61
CA LEU A 26 30.27 19.26 -22.15
C LEU A 26 30.33 19.21 -20.62
N SER A 27 30.19 18.02 -20.01
CA SER A 27 31.19 17.54 -19.04
C SER A 27 30.98 16.11 -18.52
N LYS A 28 32.05 15.34 -18.69
CA LYS A 28 32.68 14.37 -17.75
C LYS A 28 31.85 13.20 -17.21
N ARG A 29 32.07 12.06 -17.90
CA ARG A 29 31.79 10.68 -17.49
C ARG A 29 32.84 10.23 -16.44
N CYS A 30 32.41 9.96 -15.21
CA CYS A 30 33.19 9.19 -14.24
C CYS A 30 32.79 7.70 -14.33
N ARG A 31 33.80 6.83 -14.45
CA ARG A 31 33.69 5.37 -14.40
C ARG A 31 33.70 4.92 -12.93
N GLU A 32 32.84 3.97 -12.57
CA GLU A 32 33.01 3.17 -11.35
C GLU A 32 33.63 1.79 -11.66
N PRO A 33 34.50 1.27 -10.78
CA PRO A 33 35.19 0.00 -10.99
C PRO A 33 34.39 -1.20 -10.46
N ALA A 34 34.55 -2.31 -11.18
CA ALA A 34 34.10 -3.63 -10.75
C ALA A 34 34.94 -4.16 -9.58
N PHE A 35 34.28 -4.68 -8.54
CA PHE A 35 34.92 -5.50 -7.53
C PHE A 35 34.31 -6.90 -7.55
N ALA A 36 35.14 -7.86 -7.98
CA ALA A 36 35.05 -9.25 -7.59
C ALA A 36 35.60 -9.41 -6.15
N VAL A 37 35.15 -10.42 -5.41
CA VAL A 37 36.00 -11.34 -4.61
C VAL A 37 35.14 -12.29 -3.75
N THR A 38 35.37 -13.57 -4.05
CA THR A 38 35.40 -14.79 -3.22
C THR A 38 34.52 -14.95 -1.98
N GLY A 39 33.84 -16.10 -1.95
CA GLY A 39 33.10 -16.57 -0.78
C GLY A 39 33.98 -17.10 0.35
N ASN A 40 33.33 -17.32 1.49
CA ASN A 40 33.50 -18.53 2.27
C ASN A 40 32.26 -18.77 3.13
N ALA A 41 31.82 -20.02 3.13
CA ALA A 41 30.69 -20.53 3.87
C ALA A 41 31.07 -20.70 5.35
N THR A 42 30.14 -20.41 6.26
CA THR A 42 29.97 -21.18 7.49
C THR A 42 28.49 -21.28 7.84
N SER A 43 28.06 -22.51 8.02
CA SER A 43 26.72 -22.95 8.37
C SER A 43 26.41 -22.72 9.85
N SER A 44 25.17 -22.36 10.18
CA SER A 44 24.51 -22.95 11.35
C SER A 44 23.02 -23.13 11.10
N ARG A 45 22.56 -24.33 11.47
CA ARG A 45 21.23 -24.91 11.23
C ARG A 45 20.26 -24.52 12.34
N GLY A 46 19.00 -24.33 11.96
CA GLY A 46 17.80 -24.46 12.81
C GLY A 46 16.65 -23.69 12.16
N GLY A 47 15.56 -24.27 11.68
CA GLY A 47 15.02 -25.61 11.81
C GLY A 47 13.51 -25.48 12.03
N GLY A 48 12.71 -25.82 11.00
CA GLY A 48 11.33 -26.30 11.15
C GLY A 48 10.21 -25.25 11.17
N GLY A 49 9.33 -25.27 10.16
CA GLY A 49 8.02 -24.59 10.26
C GLY A 49 7.27 -24.28 8.98
N LEU A 50 7.85 -24.45 7.78
CA LEU A 50 7.24 -23.97 6.52
C LEU A 50 6.87 -25.05 5.50
N ARG A 51 6.83 -26.33 5.90
CA ARG A 51 6.60 -27.43 4.95
C ARG A 51 5.18 -28.04 4.95
N GLU A 52 4.25 -27.50 5.75
CA GLU A 52 2.89 -28.06 5.85
C GLU A 52 1.77 -27.19 5.25
N LYS A 53 2.04 -25.93 4.86
CA LYS A 53 1.02 -25.05 4.26
C LYS A 53 1.03 -25.00 2.72
N ALA A 54 2.02 -25.61 2.07
CA ALA A 54 2.18 -25.58 0.61
C ALA A 54 1.47 -26.73 -0.15
N ARG A 55 0.71 -27.60 0.52
CA ARG A 55 0.04 -28.76 -0.14
C ARG A 55 -1.48 -28.68 -0.26
N ALA A 56 -2.12 -27.60 0.19
CA ALA A 56 -3.58 -27.46 0.11
C ALA A 56 -4.08 -26.81 -1.20
N VAL A 57 -3.23 -26.07 -1.92
CA VAL A 57 -3.66 -25.28 -3.09
C VAL A 57 -3.62 -26.07 -4.41
N ALA A 58 -2.89 -27.19 -4.47
CA ALA A 58 -2.66 -27.94 -5.70
C ALA A 58 -3.58 -29.17 -5.92
N ARG A 59 -4.69 -29.32 -5.19
CA ARG A 59 -5.61 -30.47 -5.33
C ARG A 59 -7.05 -30.16 -5.75
N LEU A 60 -7.36 -28.91 -6.09
CA LEU A 60 -8.73 -28.53 -6.51
C LEU A 60 -8.88 -28.25 -8.01
N ALA A 61 -7.80 -28.32 -8.78
CA ALA A 61 -7.84 -28.24 -10.24
C ALA A 61 -7.83 -29.64 -10.85
N GLY A 62 -8.92 -30.40 -10.69
CA GLY A 62 -9.02 -31.72 -11.31
C GLY A 62 -10.15 -32.58 -10.78
N SER A 63 -11.39 -32.24 -11.12
CA SER A 63 -12.51 -33.20 -11.20
C SER A 63 -13.75 -32.47 -11.73
N GLY A 64 -14.00 -32.58 -13.03
CA GLY A 64 -15.29 -32.22 -13.60
C GLY A 64 -16.35 -33.23 -13.18
N SER A 65 -17.46 -32.76 -12.62
CA SER A 65 -18.70 -33.54 -12.52
C SER A 65 -19.87 -32.66 -12.91
N ARG A 66 -20.63 -33.13 -13.90
CA ARG A 66 -21.88 -32.54 -14.36
C ARG A 66 -22.95 -32.79 -13.31
N HIS A 67 -23.50 -31.73 -12.72
CA HIS A 67 -24.82 -31.77 -12.10
C HIS A 67 -25.63 -30.54 -12.49
N THR A 68 -26.76 -30.82 -13.11
CA THR A 68 -27.86 -29.91 -13.43
C THR A 68 -28.58 -29.50 -12.16
N HIS A 69 -28.78 -28.21 -11.88
CA HIS A 69 -29.91 -27.74 -11.06
C HIS A 69 -30.19 -26.24 -11.27
N ALA A 70 -31.43 -26.00 -11.75
CA ALA A 70 -32.38 -24.92 -11.48
C ALA A 70 -31.93 -23.44 -11.56
N ASP A 71 -32.52 -22.76 -12.53
CA ASP A 71 -32.57 -21.31 -12.68
C ASP A 71 -33.10 -20.60 -11.44
N ALA A 72 -32.24 -19.81 -10.79
CA ALA A 72 -32.65 -18.67 -9.98
C ALA A 72 -32.44 -17.42 -10.84
N GLN A 73 -33.53 -16.84 -11.35
CA GLN A 73 -33.52 -15.56 -12.05
C GLN A 73 -33.02 -14.47 -11.10
N TYR A 74 -31.77 -14.03 -11.29
CA TYR A 74 -31.26 -12.79 -10.73
C TYR A 74 -31.45 -11.69 -11.78
N SER A 75 -32.56 -10.97 -11.67
CA SER A 75 -32.88 -9.83 -12.53
C SER A 75 -32.14 -8.59 -12.01
N GLY A 76 -30.94 -8.36 -12.53
CA GLY A 76 -30.12 -7.20 -12.17
C GLY A 76 -29.02 -6.95 -13.20
N GLY A 77 -29.37 -6.91 -14.48
CA GLY A 77 -28.45 -6.45 -15.51
C GLY A 77 -28.16 -4.95 -15.35
N PRO A 78 -26.98 -4.45 -15.75
CA PRO A 78 -26.65 -3.03 -15.65
C PRO A 78 -27.68 -2.19 -16.41
N VAL A 79 -28.20 -1.13 -15.77
CA VAL A 79 -29.06 -0.15 -16.45
C VAL A 79 -28.24 0.53 -17.56
N PRO A 80 -28.67 0.49 -18.82
CA PRO A 80 -27.93 1.11 -19.90
C PRO A 80 -27.75 2.62 -19.65
N GLY A 81 -26.51 3.09 -19.56
CA GLY A 81 -26.17 4.51 -19.45
C GLY A 81 -25.58 4.97 -18.12
N VAL A 82 -25.50 4.11 -17.10
CA VAL A 82 -24.79 4.44 -15.84
C VAL A 82 -23.32 4.04 -15.98
N ALA A 83 -22.42 5.02 -15.97
CA ALA A 83 -20.98 4.75 -15.90
C ALA A 83 -20.64 4.04 -14.58
N PHE A 84 -19.71 3.08 -14.61
CA PHE A 84 -19.25 2.40 -13.40
C PHE A 84 -18.74 3.44 -12.40
N ASP A 85 -19.40 3.51 -11.24
CA ASP A 85 -18.92 4.30 -10.12
C ASP A 85 -17.96 3.43 -9.30
N PRO A 86 -16.63 3.68 -9.32
CA PRO A 86 -15.68 2.93 -8.50
C PRO A 86 -15.91 3.09 -6.99
N PHE A 87 -16.81 3.99 -6.60
CA PHE A 87 -17.23 4.24 -5.24
C PHE A 87 -18.61 3.63 -4.91
N ASP A 88 -19.31 3.02 -5.87
CA ASP A 88 -20.47 2.18 -5.55
C ASP A 88 -20.01 0.77 -5.15
N ILE A 89 -20.09 0.48 -3.86
CA ILE A 89 -19.68 -0.80 -3.25
C ILE A 89 -20.45 -2.00 -3.81
N GLU A 90 -21.68 -1.81 -4.28
CA GLU A 90 -22.49 -2.91 -4.84
C GLU A 90 -22.32 -3.07 -6.36
N ALA A 91 -21.63 -2.14 -7.02
CA ALA A 91 -21.41 -2.23 -8.45
C ALA A 91 -20.23 -3.18 -8.74
N ASP A 92 -20.48 -4.19 -9.55
CA ASP A 92 -19.39 -5.01 -10.10
C ASP A 92 -18.56 -4.16 -11.07
N PRO A 93 -17.22 -4.14 -10.94
CA PRO A 93 -16.37 -3.45 -11.89
C PRO A 93 -16.52 -4.08 -13.28
N PRO A 94 -16.53 -3.26 -14.35
CA PRO A 94 -16.58 -3.79 -15.70
C PRO A 94 -15.36 -4.69 -15.93
N PRO A 95 -15.50 -5.77 -16.72
CA PRO A 95 -14.37 -6.61 -17.09
C PRO A 95 -13.22 -5.77 -17.64
N LEU A 96 -12.01 -6.00 -17.14
CA LEU A 96 -10.81 -5.34 -17.64
C LEU A 96 -10.59 -5.72 -19.12
N ALA A 97 -10.93 -4.80 -20.02
CA ALA A 97 -10.67 -4.93 -21.44
C ALA A 97 -9.19 -4.63 -21.73
N LEU A 98 -8.38 -5.69 -21.88
CA LEU A 98 -6.96 -5.57 -22.12
C LEU A 98 -6.65 -5.37 -23.61
N THR A 99 -5.68 -4.51 -23.92
CA THR A 99 -5.15 -4.38 -25.28
C THR A 99 -4.34 -5.62 -25.68
N HIS A 100 -4.14 -5.83 -26.98
CA HIS A 100 -3.30 -6.93 -27.48
C HIS A 100 -1.87 -6.90 -26.90
N GLU A 101 -1.31 -5.71 -26.73
CA GLU A 101 0.00 -5.51 -26.11
C GLU A 101 -0.01 -5.88 -24.62
N GLN A 102 -1.02 -5.43 -23.86
CA GLN A 102 -1.17 -5.80 -22.46
C GLN A 102 -1.35 -7.31 -22.28
N ILE A 103 -2.13 -7.97 -23.16
CA ILE A 103 -2.29 -9.42 -23.15
C ILE A 103 -0.95 -10.12 -23.38
N LYS A 104 -0.14 -9.63 -24.32
CA LYS A 104 1.20 -10.17 -24.57
C LYS A 104 2.10 -10.03 -23.34
N LEU A 105 2.14 -8.85 -22.73
CA LEU A 105 2.90 -8.60 -21.50
C LEU A 105 2.44 -9.50 -20.35
N CYS A 106 1.13 -9.69 -20.18
CA CYS A 106 0.59 -10.60 -19.16
C CYS A 106 1.02 -12.05 -19.38
N LYS A 107 1.03 -12.52 -20.64
CA LYS A 107 1.49 -13.87 -20.99
C LYS A 107 2.98 -14.05 -20.72
N ASP A 108 3.80 -13.07 -21.11
CA ASP A 108 5.24 -13.09 -20.89
C ASP A 108 5.56 -13.08 -19.39
N ALA A 109 4.87 -12.24 -18.61
CA ALA A 109 5.00 -12.20 -17.15
C ALA A 109 4.57 -13.52 -16.50
N LEU A 110 3.44 -14.11 -16.92
CA LEU A 110 2.97 -15.40 -16.40
C LEU A 110 4.02 -16.50 -16.64
N ALA A 111 4.50 -16.64 -17.87
CA ALA A 111 5.53 -17.62 -18.21
C ALA A 111 6.83 -17.42 -17.40
N HIS A 112 7.19 -16.16 -17.13
CA HIS A 112 8.30 -15.82 -16.24
C HIS A 112 8.05 -16.29 -14.81
N PHE A 113 6.91 -15.91 -14.19
CA PHE A 113 6.59 -16.27 -12.81
C PHE A 113 6.43 -17.79 -12.61
N GLU A 114 5.85 -18.51 -13.56
CA GLU A 114 5.75 -19.98 -13.53
C GLU A 114 7.11 -20.67 -13.60
N ARG A 115 8.06 -20.08 -14.32
CA ARG A 115 9.44 -20.58 -14.35
C ARG A 115 10.16 -20.29 -13.03
N ARG A 116 10.02 -19.08 -12.52
CA ARG A 116 10.64 -18.64 -11.26
C ARG A 116 10.11 -19.39 -10.05
N SER A 117 8.81 -19.70 -10.00
CA SER A 117 8.20 -20.44 -8.89
C SER A 117 8.79 -21.84 -8.69
N LYS A 118 9.41 -22.42 -9.73
CA LYS A 118 10.13 -23.70 -9.68
C LYS A 118 11.59 -23.55 -9.21
N GLN A 119 12.12 -22.34 -9.14
CA GLN A 119 13.50 -22.01 -8.77
C GLN A 119 13.56 -21.41 -7.36
N LEU A 120 13.04 -22.13 -6.37
CA LEU A 120 12.91 -21.61 -5.00
C LEU A 120 14.24 -21.20 -4.37
N ASP A 121 15.32 -21.92 -4.65
CA ASP A 121 16.66 -21.58 -4.13
C ASP A 121 17.14 -20.24 -4.70
N ALA A 122 16.98 -20.01 -6.00
CA ALA A 122 17.33 -18.73 -6.61
C ALA A 122 16.48 -17.56 -6.10
N LEU A 123 15.19 -17.80 -5.82
CA LEU A 123 14.33 -16.80 -5.17
C LEU A 123 14.79 -16.51 -3.74
N SER A 124 15.21 -17.53 -3.01
CA SER A 124 15.77 -17.38 -1.66
C SER A 124 17.06 -16.57 -1.69
N ASP A 125 17.96 -16.84 -2.62
CA ASP A 125 19.22 -16.11 -2.77
C ASP A 125 18.97 -14.64 -3.14
N GLU A 126 18.03 -14.37 -4.05
CA GLU A 126 17.62 -13.01 -4.39
C GLU A 126 17.06 -12.26 -3.18
N PHE A 127 16.18 -12.90 -2.40
CA PHE A 127 15.63 -12.31 -1.19
C PHE A 127 16.71 -12.05 -0.15
N GLN A 128 17.67 -12.97 0.01
CA GLN A 128 18.78 -12.80 0.93
C GLN A 128 19.69 -11.64 0.54
N ARG A 129 19.88 -11.41 -0.77
CA ARG A 129 20.62 -10.24 -1.27
C ARG A 129 19.94 -8.92 -0.90
N LEU A 130 18.60 -8.87 -0.92
CA LEU A 130 17.85 -7.70 -0.42
C LEU A 130 18.03 -7.49 1.09
N GLN A 131 18.10 -8.57 1.87
CA GLN A 131 18.46 -8.45 3.29
C GLN A 131 19.91 -7.97 3.48
N GLY A 132 20.81 -8.31 2.56
CA GLY A 132 22.16 -7.76 2.50
C GLY A 132 22.17 -6.23 2.33
N MET A 133 21.24 -5.66 1.56
CA MET A 133 21.06 -4.21 1.46
C MET A 133 20.49 -3.58 2.74
N ARG A 134 19.82 -4.37 3.58
CA ARG A 134 19.27 -3.97 4.88
C ARG A 134 20.35 -3.87 5.97
N THR A 135 21.61 -4.19 5.66
CA THR A 135 22.71 -4.20 6.64
C THR A 135 22.93 -2.81 7.24
N MET A 136 22.32 -2.60 8.41
CA MET A 136 22.77 -1.86 9.60
C MET A 136 23.97 -0.91 9.43
N HIS A 137 23.93 -0.04 8.42
CA HIS A 137 24.95 0.98 8.25
C HIS A 137 24.60 2.13 9.20
N PRO A 138 25.58 2.72 9.91
CA PRO A 138 25.37 3.95 10.69
C PRO A 138 24.66 5.06 9.88
N GLU A 139 24.78 5.03 8.55
CA GLU A 139 24.05 5.94 7.66
C GLU A 139 22.55 5.69 7.62
N MET A 140 22.06 4.45 7.69
CA MET A 140 20.61 4.20 7.76
C MET A 140 19.98 4.82 9.01
N MET A 141 20.69 4.84 10.15
CA MET A 141 20.23 5.55 11.35
C MET A 141 20.17 7.06 11.14
N LYS A 142 21.02 7.63 10.28
CA LYS A 142 20.99 9.05 9.88
C LYS A 142 19.87 9.37 8.90
N MET A 143 19.22 8.36 8.32
CA MET A 143 18.10 8.56 7.39
C MET A 143 16.75 8.66 8.09
N SER A 144 16.66 8.47 9.41
CA SER A 144 15.39 8.51 10.17
C SER A 144 15.52 9.39 11.43
N THR A 145 16.23 10.50 11.34
CA THR A 145 16.53 11.36 12.49
C THR A 145 15.27 11.91 13.15
N VAL A 146 14.28 12.34 12.36
CA VAL A 146 13.03 12.91 12.89
C VAL A 146 12.23 11.86 13.66
N ALA A 147 12.16 10.64 13.13
CA ALA A 147 11.46 9.53 13.78
C ALA A 147 12.11 9.08 15.10
N ARG A 148 13.43 9.30 15.24
CA ARG A 148 14.22 8.91 16.42
C ARG A 148 14.27 9.98 17.51
N ASP A 149 13.84 11.21 17.19
CA ASP A 149 13.74 12.32 18.14
C ASP A 149 12.91 11.90 19.36
N ALA A 150 13.34 12.33 20.55
CA ALA A 150 12.70 11.95 21.80
C ALA A 150 11.20 12.32 21.83
N ALA A 151 10.81 13.43 21.20
CA ALA A 151 9.42 13.87 21.11
C ALA A 151 8.54 12.96 20.23
N ASN A 152 9.15 12.16 19.34
CA ASN A 152 8.45 11.33 18.36
C ASN A 152 8.48 9.83 18.68
N ARG A 153 9.33 9.39 19.62
CA ARG A 153 9.49 7.97 19.96
C ARG A 153 8.18 7.30 20.34
N GLU A 154 7.33 7.97 21.12
CA GLU A 154 6.05 7.41 21.55
C GLU A 154 5.02 7.32 20.42
N LYS A 155 5.24 8.02 19.30
CA LYS A 155 4.38 7.93 18.10
C LYS A 155 4.73 6.72 17.22
N ASN A 156 5.79 5.97 17.53
CA ASN A 156 6.21 4.77 16.81
C ASN A 156 5.70 3.50 17.49
N ARG A 157 5.04 2.62 16.74
CA ARG A 157 4.60 1.31 17.24
C ARG A 157 5.78 0.38 17.48
N TYR A 158 6.80 0.43 16.62
CA TYR A 158 8.01 -0.37 16.74
C TYR A 158 9.25 0.53 16.64
N ILE A 159 10.22 0.26 17.51
CA ILE A 159 11.46 1.05 17.62
C ILE A 159 12.38 0.92 16.39
N ASP A 160 12.21 -0.15 15.62
CA ASP A 160 13.04 -0.54 14.48
C ASP A 160 12.30 -0.42 13.14
N VAL A 161 11.07 0.09 13.14
CA VAL A 161 10.28 0.35 11.94
C VAL A 161 9.97 1.84 11.87
N LEU A 162 10.89 2.60 11.28
CA LEU A 162 10.85 4.06 11.23
C LEU A 162 10.83 4.54 9.78
N PRO A 163 10.10 5.62 9.45
CA PRO A 163 10.13 6.20 8.12
C PRO A 163 11.47 6.90 7.88
N PHE A 164 11.92 6.97 6.62
CA PHE A 164 13.08 7.78 6.25
C PHE A 164 12.67 9.26 6.14
N ASP A 165 13.57 10.17 6.51
CA ASP A 165 13.37 11.62 6.56
C ASP A 165 13.01 12.22 5.19
N ASP A 166 13.54 11.63 4.12
CA ASP A 166 13.32 12.05 2.73
C ASP A 166 12.00 11.58 2.13
N THR A 167 11.44 10.47 2.64
CA THR A 167 10.20 9.89 2.12
C THR A 167 9.04 9.96 3.10
N ARG A 168 9.26 10.42 4.34
CA ARG A 168 8.20 10.52 5.34
C ARG A 168 7.10 11.48 4.90
N VAL A 169 5.88 11.17 5.32
CA VAL A 169 4.78 12.13 5.27
C VAL A 169 5.02 13.20 6.33
N ARG A 170 4.71 14.46 6.00
CA ARG A 170 4.81 15.62 6.90
C ARG A 170 3.44 16.23 7.06
N LEU A 171 2.92 16.26 8.28
CA LEU A 171 1.64 16.90 8.59
C LEU A 171 1.79 18.42 8.53
N LYS A 172 0.81 19.12 7.96
CA LYS A 172 0.79 20.59 8.06
C LYS A 172 0.42 20.91 9.50
N SER A 173 1.29 21.65 10.18
CA SER A 173 1.11 21.96 11.60
C SER A 173 -0.29 22.55 11.85
N SER A 174 -1.13 21.80 12.56
CA SER A 174 -2.46 22.23 12.95
C SER A 174 -2.31 23.30 14.03
N ALA A 175 -2.81 24.51 13.78
CA ALA A 175 -2.83 25.59 14.76
C ALA A 175 -3.65 25.28 16.04
N THR A 176 -4.29 24.10 16.10
CA THR A 176 -5.20 23.69 17.19
C THR A 176 -4.67 22.52 18.04
N SER A 177 -3.57 21.86 17.69
CA SER A 177 -2.96 20.86 18.58
C SER A 177 -2.06 21.55 19.61
N GLN A 178 -2.12 21.11 20.87
CA GLN A 178 -1.33 21.68 21.99
C GLN A 178 0.20 21.54 21.80
N ILE A 179 0.65 20.86 20.73
CA ILE A 179 2.04 20.74 20.32
C ILE A 179 2.18 21.46 18.97
N SER A 180 2.11 22.80 19.02
CA SER A 180 2.39 23.64 17.86
C SER A 180 3.77 23.32 17.30
N GLY A 181 3.85 22.78 16.09
CA GLY A 181 5.12 22.63 15.34
C GLY A 181 5.60 21.21 15.05
N ASN A 182 4.99 20.15 15.59
CA ASN A 182 5.43 18.77 15.29
C ASN A 182 4.70 18.22 14.05
N ASP A 183 5.42 18.03 12.95
CA ASP A 183 4.91 17.53 11.65
C ASP A 183 4.95 15.99 11.52
N TYR A 184 5.28 15.29 12.60
CA TYR A 184 5.63 13.87 12.55
C TYR A 184 4.44 12.91 12.63
N ILE A 185 4.41 11.99 11.67
CA ILE A 185 3.67 10.73 11.70
C ILE A 185 4.56 9.61 11.14
N ASN A 186 4.44 8.38 11.67
CA ASN A 186 5.14 7.22 11.12
C ASN A 186 4.45 6.74 9.84
N ALA A 187 4.80 7.40 8.73
CA ALA A 187 4.31 7.06 7.39
C ALA A 187 5.32 7.50 6.33
N SER A 188 5.38 6.79 5.20
CA SER A 188 6.24 7.11 4.06
C SER A 188 5.49 7.07 2.74
N PHE A 189 5.81 8.02 1.86
CA PHE A 189 5.42 7.93 0.44
C PHE A 189 6.19 6.80 -0.23
N VAL A 190 5.46 5.94 -0.94
CA VAL A 190 5.99 4.83 -1.73
C VAL A 190 5.60 5.06 -3.19
N LYS A 191 6.62 5.11 -4.06
CA LYS A 191 6.47 5.22 -5.51
C LYS A 191 6.60 3.82 -6.11
N ALA A 192 5.60 3.39 -6.86
CA ALA A 192 5.64 2.11 -7.56
C ALA A 192 6.44 2.18 -8.88
N THR A 193 6.47 3.34 -9.53
CA THR A 193 7.25 3.59 -10.76
C THR A 193 7.89 4.98 -10.72
N GLU A 194 9.02 5.14 -11.41
CA GLU A 194 9.75 6.42 -11.48
C GLU A 194 8.95 7.53 -12.18
N ASP A 195 8.11 7.15 -13.15
CA ASP A 195 7.28 8.04 -13.95
C ASP A 195 5.94 8.41 -13.31
N ASN A 196 5.63 7.88 -12.10
CA ASN A 196 4.32 7.99 -11.46
C ASN A 196 3.14 7.54 -12.35
N SER A 197 3.37 6.67 -13.35
CA SER A 197 2.29 6.09 -14.15
C SER A 197 1.36 5.19 -13.31
N VAL A 198 1.82 4.78 -12.11
CA VAL A 198 1.06 4.00 -11.12
C VAL A 198 0.72 4.85 -9.90
N ALA A 199 -0.38 4.49 -9.22
CA ALA A 199 -0.85 5.09 -7.98
C ALA A 199 0.28 5.33 -6.96
N ARG A 200 0.20 6.46 -6.24
CA ARG A 200 1.10 6.77 -5.13
C ARG A 200 0.55 6.16 -3.86
N PHE A 201 1.39 5.48 -3.10
CA PHE A 201 0.99 4.87 -1.84
C PHE A 201 1.59 5.65 -0.67
N ILE A 202 0.88 5.65 0.44
CA ILE A 202 1.41 6.02 1.75
C ILE A 202 1.43 4.73 2.57
N SER A 203 2.61 4.22 2.89
CA SER A 203 2.78 3.10 3.81
C SER A 203 2.84 3.64 5.24
N THR A 204 2.04 3.10 6.16
CA THR A 204 2.03 3.56 7.55
C THR A 204 1.84 2.39 8.54
N GLN A 205 2.19 2.63 9.81
CA GLN A 205 1.91 1.69 10.88
C GLN A 205 0.40 1.55 11.14
N GLY A 206 0.00 0.50 11.86
CA GLY A 206 -1.34 0.48 12.46
C GLY A 206 -1.42 1.62 13.48
N PRO A 207 -2.38 2.57 13.37
CA PRO A 207 -2.43 3.73 14.25
C PRO A 207 -2.46 3.35 15.73
N LEU A 208 -1.76 4.12 16.56
CA LEU A 208 -1.83 4.03 18.01
C LEU A 208 -2.94 4.96 18.51
N VAL A 209 -3.51 4.70 19.69
CA VAL A 209 -4.54 5.57 20.30
C VAL A 209 -4.14 7.04 20.29
N ARG A 210 -2.88 7.33 20.63
CA ARG A 210 -2.32 8.70 20.67
C ARG A 210 -2.01 9.31 19.30
N THR A 211 -2.06 8.54 18.22
CA THR A 211 -1.78 8.98 16.85
C THR A 211 -3.02 8.92 15.96
N PHE A 212 -4.22 8.74 16.51
CA PHE A 212 -5.44 8.70 15.71
C PHE A 212 -5.72 10.04 15.03
N GLU A 213 -5.56 11.16 15.73
CA GLU A 213 -5.71 12.48 15.14
C GLU A 213 -4.68 12.73 14.03
N ASP A 214 -3.40 12.41 14.28
CA ASP A 214 -2.32 12.50 13.28
C ASP A 214 -2.64 11.67 12.02
N PHE A 215 -3.20 10.46 12.20
CA PHE A 215 -3.59 9.58 11.09
C PHE A 215 -4.72 10.17 10.25
N TRP A 216 -5.77 10.69 10.89
CA TRP A 216 -6.88 11.33 10.17
C TRP A 216 -6.47 12.65 9.52
N GLU A 217 -5.58 13.44 10.14
CA GLU A 217 -4.95 14.62 9.51
C GLU A 217 -4.24 14.20 8.22
N MET A 218 -3.39 13.18 8.27
CA MET A 218 -2.68 12.66 7.10
C MET A 218 -3.66 12.27 5.99
N VAL A 219 -4.73 11.56 6.32
CA VAL A 219 -5.76 11.13 5.36
C VAL A 219 -6.45 12.33 4.70
N CYS A 220 -6.85 13.34 5.48
CA CYS A 220 -7.48 14.55 4.94
C CYS A 220 -6.51 15.39 4.10
N GLU A 221 -5.31 15.67 4.59
CA GLU A 221 -4.32 16.52 3.91
C GLU A 221 -3.84 15.93 2.58
N ASN A 222 -3.74 14.61 2.51
CA ASN A 222 -3.34 13.89 1.31
C ASN A 222 -4.53 13.46 0.45
N GLN A 223 -5.76 13.79 0.85
CA GLN A 223 -7.00 13.47 0.13
C GLN A 223 -7.09 11.98 -0.23
N CYS A 224 -6.73 11.09 0.70
CA CYS A 224 -6.68 9.65 0.44
C CYS A 224 -8.10 9.10 0.26
N PRO A 225 -8.46 8.58 -0.94
CA PRO A 225 -9.79 8.02 -1.16
C PRO A 225 -9.94 6.58 -0.65
N VAL A 226 -8.83 5.88 -0.39
CA VAL A 226 -8.84 4.47 0.03
C VAL A 226 -7.81 4.19 1.13
N ILE A 227 -8.25 3.47 2.16
CA ILE A 227 -7.45 2.88 3.23
C ILE A 227 -7.47 1.36 3.04
N VAL A 228 -6.32 0.72 2.98
CA VAL A 228 -6.16 -0.73 2.89
C VAL A 228 -5.51 -1.23 4.18
N MET A 229 -6.30 -1.88 5.03
CA MET A 229 -5.86 -2.40 6.32
C MET A 229 -5.57 -3.91 6.21
N LEU A 230 -4.29 -4.28 6.20
CA LEU A 230 -3.85 -5.67 6.03
C LEU A 230 -3.71 -6.45 7.36
N THR A 231 -4.36 -5.98 8.42
CA THR A 231 -4.33 -6.61 9.74
C THR A 231 -5.69 -6.47 10.41
N GLN A 232 -5.96 -7.30 11.42
CA GLN A 232 -7.11 -7.10 12.29
C GLN A 232 -6.81 -6.02 13.33
N PHE A 233 -7.87 -5.45 13.92
CA PHE A 233 -7.75 -4.63 15.11
C PHE A 233 -7.34 -5.50 16.30
N ASP A 234 -6.22 -5.16 16.92
CA ASP A 234 -5.74 -5.78 18.14
C ASP A 234 -4.75 -4.83 18.84
N SER A 235 -4.58 -5.00 20.16
CA SER A 235 -3.74 -4.11 20.97
C SER A 235 -2.24 -4.16 20.61
N VAL A 236 -1.81 -5.13 19.80
CA VAL A 236 -0.41 -5.32 19.42
C VAL A 236 -0.11 -4.66 18.07
N LYS A 237 -0.98 -4.84 17.08
CA LYS A 237 -0.73 -4.51 15.67
C LYS A 237 -1.44 -3.25 15.20
N CYS A 238 -2.66 -3.00 15.68
CA CYS A 238 -3.47 -1.87 15.25
C CYS A 238 -4.61 -1.58 16.21
N ASP A 239 -4.58 -0.42 16.85
CA ASP A 239 -5.69 0.05 17.66
C ASP A 239 -6.87 0.47 16.77
N GLU A 240 -8.07 0.47 17.35
CA GLU A 240 -9.33 0.75 16.66
C GLU A 240 -9.49 2.25 16.31
N TYR A 241 -8.90 2.65 15.17
CA TYR A 241 -8.98 4.02 14.64
C TYR A 241 -10.28 4.31 13.87
N LEU A 242 -11.16 3.32 13.74
CA LEU A 242 -12.50 3.42 13.15
C LEU A 242 -13.56 3.15 14.22
N PRO A 243 -14.71 3.84 14.23
CA PRO A 243 -15.71 3.68 15.29
C PRO A 243 -16.61 2.46 15.05
N LEU A 244 -16.07 1.25 15.17
CA LEU A 244 -16.78 0.02 14.79
C LEU A 244 -18.02 -0.25 15.65
N GLN A 245 -17.95 0.08 16.94
CA GLN A 245 -19.04 -0.21 17.87
C GLN A 245 -20.25 0.74 17.72
N ASN A 246 -19.98 2.04 17.53
CA ASN A 246 -21.02 3.08 17.53
C ASN A 246 -21.35 3.60 16.13
N GLY A 247 -20.61 3.19 15.10
CA GLY A 247 -20.72 3.69 13.73
C GLY A 247 -20.24 5.13 13.54
N GLN A 248 -19.94 5.87 14.61
CA GLN A 248 -19.40 7.22 14.58
C GLN A 248 -18.47 7.50 15.77
N GLY A 249 -17.45 8.32 15.57
CA GLY A 249 -16.47 8.67 16.59
C GLY A 249 -15.71 9.96 16.25
N THR A 250 -15.08 10.54 17.26
CA THR A 250 -14.31 11.78 17.14
C THR A 250 -12.85 11.50 17.51
N TYR A 251 -11.93 11.90 16.63
CA TYR A 251 -10.49 11.72 16.77
C TYR A 251 -9.80 13.08 16.63
N GLY A 252 -9.60 13.75 17.76
CA GLY A 252 -9.19 15.16 17.76
C GLY A 252 -10.27 16.05 17.14
N LYS A 253 -9.91 16.85 16.12
CA LYS A 253 -10.87 17.67 15.36
C LYS A 253 -11.65 16.92 14.28
N TYR A 254 -11.40 15.62 14.07
CA TYR A 254 -12.00 14.83 12.99
C TYR A 254 -13.21 14.05 13.46
N ASN A 255 -14.34 14.21 12.78
CA ASN A 255 -15.50 13.34 12.98
C ASN A 255 -15.54 12.29 11.89
N VAL A 256 -15.57 11.03 12.31
CA VAL A 256 -15.51 9.86 11.42
C VAL A 256 -16.80 9.08 11.60
N LYS A 257 -17.46 8.76 10.49
CA LYS A 257 -18.71 8.00 10.48
C LYS A 257 -18.66 6.88 9.45
N ILE A 258 -18.97 5.67 9.88
CA ILE A 258 -19.14 4.52 9.00
C ILE A 258 -20.55 4.62 8.41
N ARG A 259 -20.63 4.80 7.08
CA ARG A 259 -21.88 4.87 6.32
C ARG A 259 -22.37 3.48 5.93
N LYS A 260 -21.44 2.57 5.65
CA LYS A 260 -21.70 1.20 5.25
C LYS A 260 -20.55 0.32 5.72
N ASP A 261 -20.85 -0.90 6.14
CA ASP A 261 -19.89 -1.94 6.51
C ASP A 261 -20.37 -3.26 5.91
N THR A 262 -19.61 -3.79 4.96
CA THR A 262 -19.95 -5.01 4.21
C THR A 262 -18.79 -5.98 4.28
N ARG A 263 -19.09 -7.25 4.51
CA ARG A 263 -18.09 -8.31 4.52
C ARG A 263 -18.29 -9.23 3.33
N ASP A 264 -17.23 -9.48 2.58
CA ASP A 264 -17.28 -10.39 1.45
C ASP A 264 -17.15 -11.87 1.87
N LYS A 265 -17.32 -12.77 0.90
CA LYS A 265 -17.17 -14.23 1.11
C LYS A 265 -15.74 -14.66 1.49
N HIS A 266 -14.76 -13.80 1.28
CA HIS A 266 -13.34 -14.04 1.59
C HIS A 266 -12.91 -13.37 2.91
N GLN A 267 -13.87 -12.83 3.67
CA GLN A 267 -13.69 -12.18 4.97
C GLN A 267 -13.04 -10.79 4.93
N PHE A 268 -12.90 -10.16 3.77
CA PHE A 268 -12.52 -8.74 3.68
C PHE A 268 -13.69 -7.84 4.12
N CYS A 269 -13.37 -6.71 4.75
CA CYS A 269 -14.36 -5.77 5.28
C CYS A 269 -14.29 -4.46 4.51
N LEU A 270 -15.25 -4.22 3.62
CA LEU A 270 -15.35 -2.97 2.89
C LEU A 270 -16.26 -2.00 3.64
N ARG A 271 -15.72 -0.83 3.99
CA ARG A 271 -16.43 0.23 4.69
C ARG A 271 -16.42 1.52 3.89
N ALA A 272 -17.60 2.11 3.71
CA ALA A 272 -17.70 3.51 3.30
C ALA A 272 -17.58 4.38 4.56
N VAL A 273 -16.58 5.24 4.61
CA VAL A 273 -16.27 6.09 5.76
C VAL A 273 -16.40 7.54 5.32
N GLU A 274 -17.26 8.28 6.01
CA GLU A 274 -17.35 9.72 5.89
C GLU A 274 -16.44 10.36 6.94
N VAL A 275 -15.61 11.31 6.51
CA VAL A 275 -14.77 12.11 7.39
C VAL A 275 -15.12 13.57 7.21
N GLN A 276 -15.38 14.26 8.32
CA GLN A 276 -15.52 15.70 8.35
C GLN A 276 -14.20 16.32 8.83
N CYS A 277 -13.57 17.09 7.95
CA CYS A 277 -12.33 17.82 8.19
C CYS A 277 -12.64 19.32 8.07
N ASN A 278 -12.66 20.06 9.19
CA ASN A 278 -13.10 21.46 9.24
C ASN A 278 -14.55 21.64 8.70
N GLU A 279 -14.75 22.54 7.72
CA GLU A 279 -16.02 22.78 7.00
C GLU A 279 -16.26 21.79 5.84
N ALA A 280 -15.27 20.98 5.47
CA ALA A 280 -15.37 20.04 4.36
C ALA A 280 -15.74 18.63 4.83
N ARG A 281 -16.52 17.92 4.00
CA ARG A 281 -16.85 16.49 4.18
C ARG A 281 -16.44 15.74 2.93
N PHE A 282 -15.82 14.58 3.11
CA PHE A 282 -15.57 13.65 2.02
C PHE A 282 -15.80 12.20 2.45
N ILE A 283 -16.08 11.36 1.46
CA ILE A 283 -16.26 9.92 1.63
C ILE A 283 -15.02 9.23 1.09
N LEU A 284 -14.52 8.26 1.85
CA LEU A 284 -13.42 7.39 1.49
C LEU A 284 -13.80 5.94 1.79
N TYR A 285 -13.02 5.01 1.26
CA TYR A 285 -13.24 3.59 1.44
C TYR A 285 -12.16 2.98 2.32
N SER A 286 -12.54 2.10 3.24
CA SER A 286 -11.61 1.29 4.03
C SER A 286 -11.84 -0.18 3.71
N ILE A 287 -10.78 -0.92 3.43
CA ILE A 287 -10.76 -2.36 3.12
C ILE A 287 -10.00 -3.12 4.21
#